data_AF-A0A1G8E8E1-F1
#
_entry.id   AF-A0A1G8E8E1-F1
#
_cell.length_a   1.000
_cell.length_b   1.000
_cell.length_c   1.000
_cell.angle_alpha   90.00
_cell.angle_beta   90.00
_cell.angle_gamma   90.00
#
_symmetry.space_group_name_H-M   'P 1'
#
loop_
_entity.id
_entity.type
_entity.pdbx_description
1 polymer ?
#
loop_
_entity_poly.entity_id
_entity_poly.type
_entity_poly.pdbx_seq_one_letter_code
_entity_poly.pdbx_strand_id
1 'polypeptide(L)'
;MHVDHHDLQHEFPEMQDAIVALRHSNPMFERLYATYNRLTGKVEDLEEHDMPVDDFTIEDMKKHRVKLKDDLYHLILAYRAGQRNPKS
;
A
#
# COMPACT_ATOMS: atom_id res chain seq x y z
N MET A 1 6.83 10.22 18.57
CA MET A 1 7.50 9.75 17.34
C MET A 1 6.41 9.59 16.31
N HIS A 2 6.25 10.57 15.41
CA HIS A 2 5.42 10.36 14.22
C HIS A 2 6.29 9.51 13.29
N VAL A 3 6.01 8.22 13.24
CA VAL A 3 6.40 7.43 12.07
C VAL A 3 5.69 8.11 10.92
N ASP A 4 6.43 8.78 10.05
CA ASP A 4 5.94 9.35 8.81
C ASP A 4 5.46 8.14 7.99
N HIS A 5 4.24 7.70 8.29
CA HIS A 5 3.68 6.53 7.66
C HIS A 5 3.55 6.90 6.19
N HIS A 6 4.41 6.31 5.37
CA HIS A 6 4.25 6.24 3.92
C HIS A 6 3.03 5.35 3.58
N ASP A 7 1.87 5.72 4.10
CA ASP A 7 0.58 5.15 3.83
C ASP A 7 0.14 5.57 2.43
N LEU A 8 -0.52 4.67 1.70
CA LEU A 8 -1.14 4.99 0.41
C LEU A 8 -2.07 6.21 0.48
N GLN A 9 -2.64 6.48 1.65
CA GLN A 9 -3.50 7.64 1.89
C GLN A 9 -2.77 8.97 1.80
N HIS A 10 -1.49 9.00 2.20
CA HIS A 10 -0.61 10.17 2.06
C HIS A 10 -0.07 10.30 0.64
N GLU A 11 0.28 9.20 -0.01
CA GLU A 11 0.75 9.21 -1.41
C GLU A 11 -0.39 9.55 -2.40
N PHE A 12 -1.63 9.18 -2.09
CA PHE A 12 -2.79 9.37 -2.95
C PHE A 12 -3.97 10.01 -2.20
N PRO A 13 -3.86 11.31 -1.83
CA PRO A 13 -4.91 12.01 -1.08
C PRO A 13 -6.24 12.07 -1.86
N GLU A 14 -6.17 12.17 -3.20
CA GLU A 14 -7.36 12.15 -4.07
C GLU A 14 -8.10 10.80 -4.09
N MET A 15 -7.45 9.72 -3.64
CA MET A 15 -8.02 8.36 -3.64
C MET A 15 -8.37 7.87 -2.24
N GLN A 16 -8.21 8.70 -1.20
CA GLN A 16 -8.53 8.31 0.18
C GLN A 16 -9.96 7.80 0.32
N ASP A 17 -10.93 8.45 -0.31
CA ASP A 17 -12.33 8.04 -0.28
C ASP A 17 -12.52 6.62 -0.84
N ALA A 18 -11.90 6.33 -1.99
CA ALA A 18 -11.91 5.01 -2.61
C ALA A 18 -11.17 3.96 -1.77
N ILE A 19 -10.04 4.32 -1.16
CA ILE A 19 -9.25 3.46 -0.26
C ILE A 19 -10.08 3.08 0.97
N VAL A 20 -10.72 4.06 1.62
CA VAL A 20 -11.56 3.81 2.80
C VAL A 20 -12.73 2.93 2.43
N ALA A 21 -13.45 3.25 1.35
CA ALA A 21 -14.57 2.44 0.89
C ALA A 21 -14.14 1.00 0.52
N LEU A 22 -12.98 0.82 -0.14
CA LEU A 22 -12.42 -0.49 -0.44
C LEU A 22 -11.95 -1.23 0.81
N ARG A 23 -11.38 -0.56 1.82
CA ARG A 23 -11.03 -1.23 3.08
C ARG A 23 -12.25 -1.79 3.80
N HIS A 24 -13.37 -1.08 3.76
CA HIS A 24 -14.61 -1.54 4.39
C HIS A 24 -15.37 -2.57 3.54
N SER A 25 -15.35 -2.42 2.21
CA SER A 25 -16.13 -3.23 1.28
C SER A 25 -15.36 -4.46 0.77
N ASN A 26 -14.02 -4.41 0.76
CA ASN A 26 -13.16 -5.46 0.21
C ASN A 26 -12.08 -5.92 1.23
N PRO A 27 -12.27 -7.09 1.87
CA PRO A 27 -11.30 -7.63 2.83
C PRO A 27 -9.96 -8.02 2.19
N MET A 28 -9.89 -8.25 0.87
CA MET A 28 -8.60 -8.46 0.21
C MET A 28 -7.78 -7.16 0.16
N PHE A 29 -8.43 -6.03 -0.10
CA PHE A 29 -7.77 -4.73 -0.10
C PHE A 29 -7.19 -4.41 1.28
N GLU A 30 -7.96 -4.67 2.34
CA GLU A 30 -7.50 -4.47 3.71
C GLU A 30 -6.26 -5.32 4.06
N ARG A 31 -6.24 -6.59 3.65
CA ARG A 31 -5.07 -7.47 3.84
C ARG A 31 -3.84 -7.00 3.06
N LEU A 32 -4.02 -6.59 1.79
CA LEU A 32 -2.92 -6.06 0.97
C LEU A 32 -2.35 -4.77 1.58
N TYR A 33 -3.23 -3.88 2.04
CA TYR A 33 -2.87 -2.63 2.69
C TYR A 33 -2.07 -2.87 3.98
N ALA A 34 -2.55 -3.77 4.84
CA ALA A 34 -1.83 -4.15 6.06
C ALA A 34 -0.45 -4.76 5.76
N THR A 35 -0.36 -5.56 4.69
CA THR A 35 0.91 -6.15 4.25
C THR A 35 1.88 -5.09 3.75
N TYR A 36 1.39 -4.12 2.96
CA TYR A 36 2.20 -2.99 2.48
C TYR A 36 2.76 -2.17 3.63
N ASN A 37 1.92 -1.77 4.60
CA ASN A 37 2.38 -1.01 5.77
C ASN A 37 3.40 -1.76 6.60
N ARG A 38 3.15 -3.05 6.84
CA ARG A 38 4.08 -3.89 7.59
C ARG A 38 5.43 -4.02 6.87
N LEU A 39 5.41 -4.14 5.54
CA LEU A 39 6.61 -4.24 4.74
C LEU A 39 7.39 -2.93 4.75
N THR A 40 6.71 -1.80 4.54
CA THR A 40 7.32 -0.46 4.58
C THR A 40 7.97 -0.18 5.92
N GLY A 41 7.24 -0.38 7.03
CA GLY A 41 7.81 -0.19 8.37
C GLY A 41 8.97 -1.15 8.66
N LYS A 42 8.96 -2.34 8.08
CA LYS A 42 10.10 -3.27 8.18
C LYS A 42 11.28 -2.83 7.34
N VAL A 43 11.07 -2.23 6.16
CA VAL A 43 12.18 -1.66 5.36
C VAL A 43 12.79 -0.48 6.11
N GLU A 44 11.96 0.41 6.65
CA GLU A 44 12.41 1.57 7.44
C GLU A 44 13.19 1.13 8.69
N ASP A 45 12.69 0.16 9.44
CA ASP A 45 13.38 -0.40 10.61
C ASP A 45 14.75 -1.02 10.24
N LEU A 46 14.81 -1.73 9.11
CA LEU A 46 16.06 -2.30 8.60
C LEU A 46 17.05 -1.24 8.12
N GLU A 47 16.57 -0.16 7.50
CA GLU A 47 17.40 0.99 7.10
C GLU A 47 17.87 1.80 8.31
N GLU A 48 17.04 1.95 9.35
CA GLU A 48 17.36 2.72 10.56
C GLU A 48 18.33 1.99 11.50
N HIS A 49 18.23 0.66 11.59
CA HIS A 49 19.08 -0.13 12.48
C HIS A 49 20.46 -0.50 11.89
N ASP A 50 20.80 -0.05 10.68
CA ASP A 50 22.05 -0.38 9.95
C ASP A 50 22.37 -1.89 10.03
N MET A 51 21.31 -2.71 10.02
CA MET A 51 21.47 -4.16 10.11
C MET A 51 22.12 -4.64 8.81
N PRO A 52 23.09 -5.57 8.85
CA PRO A 52 23.62 -6.24 7.67
C PRO A 52 22.57 -7.23 7.17
N VAL A 53 21.42 -6.71 6.75
CA VAL A 53 20.46 -7.48 5.99
C VAL A 53 21.06 -7.71 4.63
N ASP A 54 20.99 -8.96 4.21
CA ASP A 54 21.46 -9.39 2.91
C ASP A 54 20.82 -8.52 1.82
N ASP A 55 21.62 -7.99 0.90
CA ASP A 55 21.17 -7.08 -0.17
C ASP A 55 19.98 -7.68 -0.94
N PHE A 56 19.93 -9.01 -1.08
CA PHE A 56 18.80 -9.72 -1.69
C PHE A 56 17.50 -9.58 -0.91
N THR A 57 17.55 -9.49 0.42
CA THR A 57 16.36 -9.31 1.26
C THR A 57 15.79 -7.90 1.09
N ILE A 58 16.64 -6.86 1.09
CA ILE A 58 16.20 -5.48 0.82
C ILE A 58 15.63 -5.37 -0.59
N GLU A 59 16.30 -5.96 -1.59
CA GLU A 59 15.83 -6.02 -2.97
C GLU A 59 14.45 -6.70 -3.10
N ASP A 60 14.26 -7.86 -2.46
CA ASP A 60 12.98 -8.57 -2.45
C ASP A 60 11.89 -7.74 -1.78
N MET A 61 12.20 -7.12 -0.65
CA MET A 61 11.26 -6.23 0.05
C MET A 61 10.88 -5.01 -0.80
N LYS A 62 11.83 -4.41 -1.53
CA LYS A 62 11.54 -3.31 -2.47
C LYS A 62 10.64 -3.79 -3.62
N LYS A 63 10.92 -4.96 -4.20
CA LYS A 63 10.09 -5.58 -5.25
C LYS A 63 8.68 -5.86 -4.74
N HIS A 64 8.55 -6.43 -3.55
CA HIS A 64 7.27 -6.67 -2.91
C HIS A 64 6.52 -5.38 -2.59
N ARG A 65 7.20 -4.32 -2.14
CA ARG A 65 6.59 -3.02 -1.89
C ARG A 65 5.99 -2.44 -3.17
N VAL A 66 6.74 -2.49 -4.28
CA VAL A 66 6.26 -2.03 -5.60
C VAL A 66 5.06 -2.86 -6.05
N LYS A 67 5.13 -4.19 -5.93
CA LYS A 67 4.04 -5.09 -6.33
C LYS A 67 2.76 -4.85 -5.53
N LEU A 68 2.87 -4.73 -4.20
CA LEU A 68 1.73 -4.44 -3.33
C LEU A 68 1.10 -3.08 -3.66
N LYS A 69 1.93 -2.07 -3.95
CA LYS A 69 1.45 -0.76 -4.39
C LYS A 69 0.68 -0.86 -5.71
N ASP A 70 1.21 -1.61 -6.67
CA ASP A 70 0.57 -1.84 -7.98
C ASP A 70 -0.78 -2.57 -7.83
N ASP A 71 -0.84 -3.62 -7.01
CA ASP A 71 -2.08 -4.36 -6.71
C ASP A 71 -3.13 -3.44 -6.04
N LEU A 72 -2.72 -2.65 -5.04
CA LEU A 72 -3.59 -1.68 -4.36
C LEU A 72 -4.09 -0.61 -5.34
N TYR A 73 -3.21 -0.10 -6.20
CA TYR A 73 -3.56 0.88 -7.23
C TYR A 73 -4.54 0.32 -8.26
N HIS A 74 -4.35 -0.90 -8.72
CA HIS A 74 -5.28 -1.58 -9.63
C HIS A 74 -6.66 -1.77 -9.02
N LEU A 75 -6.75 -2.14 -7.75
CA LEU A 75 -8.03 -2.25 -7.04
C LEU A 75 -8.74 -0.90 -6.93
N ILE A 76 -8.01 0.17 -6.60
CA ILE A 76 -8.55 1.53 -6.52
C ILE A 76 -9.03 2.00 -7.90
N LEU A 77 -8.25 1.77 -8.96
CA LEU A 77 -8.63 2.09 -10.33
C LEU A 77 -9.88 1.33 -10.76
N ALA A 78 -9.95 0.02 -10.50
CA ALA A 78 -11.11 -0.80 -10.81
C ALA A 78 -12.36 -0.29 -10.07
N TYR A 79 -12.22 0.08 -8.79
CA TYR A 79 -13.30 0.68 -8.01
C TYR A 79 -13.76 2.02 -8.58
N ARG A 80 -12.82 2.93 -8.89
CA ARG A 80 -13.12 4.24 -9.51
C ARG A 80 -13.79 4.06 -10.88
N ALA A 81 -13.33 3.11 -11.69
CA ALA A 81 -13.93 2.79 -12.98
C ALA A 81 -15.36 2.26 -12.83
N GLY A 82 -15.61 1.39 -11.84
CA GLY A 82 -16.94 0.90 -11.50
C GLY A 82 -17.88 2.00 -10.99
N GLN A 83 -17.38 2.93 -10.18
CA GLN A 83 -18.16 4.07 -9.69
C GLN A 83 -18.50 5.10 -10.77
N ARG A 84 -17.65 5.26 -11.79
CA ARG A 84 -17.83 6.25 -12.86
C ARG A 84 -18.86 5.84 -13.92
N ASN A 85 -19.48 4.67 -13.76
CA ASN A 85 -20.55 4.19 -14.63
C ASN A 85 -21.89 4.12 -13.88
N PRO A 86 -22.52 5.26 -13.51
CA PRO A 86 -23.95 5.27 -13.30
C PRO A 86 -24.58 5.11 -14.68
N LYS A 87 -24.94 3.88 -15.08
CA LYS A 87 -25.88 3.71 -16.18
C LYS A 87 -27.17 4.42 -15.77
N SER A 88 -27.44 5.55 -16.41
CA SER A 88 -28.80 6.06 -16.60
C SER A 88 -29.09 6.15 -18.09
#